data_AF-A0A2A2WKE6-F1
#
_entry.id   AF-A0A2A2WKE6-F1
#
_cell.length_a   1.000
_cell.length_b   1.000
_cell.length_c   1.000
_cell.angle_alpha   90.00
_cell.angle_beta   90.00
_cell.angle_gamma   90.00
#
_symmetry.space_group_name_H-M   'P 1'
#
loop_
_entity.id
_entity.type
_entity.pdbx_description
1 polymer ?
#
loop_
_entity_poly.entity_id
_entity_poly.type
_entity_poly.pdbx_seq_one_letter_code
_entity_poly.pdbx_strand_id
1 'polypeptide(L)'
;RGQRHPEPVLTLPELDTAIGEFISAKYHRRTHPETGDSPYRTWIGDGWLPRLPETIDDLNLLLLTVAKTRIVHRDGVRFQGLRYVSPLLAAYVKEQVVIRYDPRDISEIHVFHKNQYICKAVDPDHASTTVSLKDIQHARAVRRRELRGQIAERIAVVTGHQGPSFPASPAPTSPARRKTKLRTYLEDD
;
A
#
# COMPACT_ATOMS: atom_id res chain seq x y z
N ARG A 1 -27.21 -26.81 7.78
CA ARG A 1 -26.59 -26.35 9.04
C ARG A 1 -25.20 -25.82 8.71
N GLY A 2 -24.93 -24.52 8.87
CA GLY A 2 -23.58 -23.98 8.65
C GLY A 2 -22.68 -24.28 9.85
N GLN A 3 -21.45 -24.73 9.61
CA GLN A 3 -20.44 -24.86 10.66
C GLN A 3 -19.93 -23.47 11.05
N ARG A 4 -19.71 -23.24 12.35
CA ARG A 4 -19.27 -21.95 12.90
C ARG A 4 -17.81 -21.62 12.54
N HIS A 5 -17.01 -22.64 12.24
CA HIS A 5 -15.62 -22.55 11.79
C HIS A 5 -15.37 -23.58 10.68
N PRO A 6 -15.72 -23.28 9.42
CA PRO A 6 -15.41 -24.18 8.32
C PRO A 6 -13.90 -24.18 8.05
N GLU A 7 -13.38 -25.34 7.66
CA GLU A 7 -12.01 -25.45 7.15
C GLU A 7 -11.93 -24.78 5.76
N PRO A 8 -10.99 -23.85 5.53
CA PRO A 8 -10.90 -23.16 4.25
C PRO A 8 -10.37 -24.11 3.17
N VAL A 9 -11.18 -24.34 2.14
CA VAL A 9 -10.85 -25.24 1.01
C VAL A 9 -10.10 -24.50 -0.10
N LEU A 10 -10.23 -23.17 -0.17
CA LEU A 10 -9.60 -22.32 -1.17
C LEU A 10 -8.73 -21.25 -0.51
N THR A 11 -7.58 -20.99 -1.12
CA THR A 11 -6.77 -19.79 -0.88
C THR A 11 -7.45 -18.55 -1.49
N LEU A 12 -7.03 -17.35 -1.08
CA LEU A 12 -7.59 -16.11 -1.65
C LEU A 12 -7.41 -15.99 -3.17
N PRO A 13 -6.24 -16.32 -3.76
CA PRO A 13 -6.06 -16.30 -5.22
C PRO A 13 -6.96 -17.30 -5.95
N GLU A 14 -7.14 -18.51 -5.39
CA GLU A 14 -8.03 -19.53 -5.96
C GLU A 14 -9.49 -19.08 -5.91
N LEU A 15 -9.91 -18.45 -4.81
CA LEU A 15 -11.26 -17.88 -4.68
C LEU A 15 -11.49 -16.76 -5.69
N ASP A 16 -10.53 -15.84 -5.86
CA ASP A 16 -10.60 -14.75 -6.85
C ASP A 16 -10.77 -15.30 -8.27
N THR A 17 -9.97 -16.32 -8.61
CA THR A 17 -10.05 -17.04 -9.89
C THR A 17 -11.43 -17.69 -10.07
N ALA A 18 -11.91 -18.41 -9.05
CA ALA A 18 -13.19 -19.11 -9.10
C ALA A 18 -14.39 -18.15 -9.25
N ILE A 19 -14.35 -17.00 -8.57
CA ILE A 19 -15.37 -15.95 -8.72
C ILE A 19 -15.32 -15.35 -10.12
N GLY A 20 -14.12 -15.02 -10.63
CA GLY A 20 -13.94 -14.48 -11.98
C GLY A 20 -14.49 -15.43 -13.05
N GLU A 21 -14.17 -16.73 -12.95
CA GLU A 21 -14.69 -17.76 -13.85
C GLU A 21 -16.21 -17.91 -13.72
N PHE A 22 -16.73 -17.93 -12.49
CA PHE A 22 -18.17 -18.00 -12.26
C PHE A 22 -18.89 -16.83 -12.93
N ILE A 23 -18.43 -15.59 -12.77
CA ILE A 23 -19.08 -14.41 -13.35
C ILE A 23 -19.01 -14.46 -14.89
N SER A 24 -17.79 -14.61 -15.44
CA SER A 24 -17.53 -14.45 -16.87
C SER A 24 -17.95 -15.64 -17.73
N ALA A 25 -17.74 -16.87 -17.24
CA ALA A 25 -17.99 -18.09 -17.99
C ALA A 25 -19.34 -18.74 -17.66
N LYS A 26 -19.86 -18.56 -16.43
CA LYS A 26 -21.10 -19.22 -16.00
C LYS A 26 -22.28 -18.25 -15.93
N TYR A 27 -22.23 -17.27 -15.04
CA TYR A 27 -23.36 -16.37 -14.76
C TYR A 27 -23.76 -15.54 -15.99
N HIS A 28 -22.83 -14.80 -16.59
CA HIS A 28 -23.13 -13.97 -17.75
C HIS A 28 -23.61 -14.78 -18.97
N ARG A 29 -23.20 -16.05 -19.07
CA ARG A 29 -23.53 -16.92 -20.21
C ARG A 29 -24.77 -17.77 -20.00
N ARG A 30 -25.18 -18.05 -18.76
CA ARG A 30 -26.34 -18.90 -18.50
C ARG A 30 -27.61 -18.21 -19.02
N THR A 31 -28.51 -19.00 -19.59
CA THR A 31 -29.89 -18.53 -19.84
C THR A 31 -30.58 -18.35 -18.49
N HIS A 32 -31.11 -17.15 -18.27
CA HIS A 32 -31.86 -16.86 -17.05
C HIS A 32 -33.31 -17.36 -17.22
N PRO A 33 -33.83 -18.20 -16.31
CA PRO A 33 -35.10 -18.91 -16.52
C PRO A 33 -36.31 -17.98 -16.61
N GLU A 34 -36.24 -16.80 -16.00
CA GLU A 34 -37.33 -15.82 -16.01
C GLU A 34 -37.33 -14.93 -17.28
N THR A 35 -36.15 -14.57 -17.79
CA THR A 35 -36.03 -13.67 -18.96
C THR A 35 -35.86 -14.41 -20.27
N GLY A 36 -35.55 -15.72 -20.22
CA GLY A 36 -35.36 -16.55 -21.41
C GLY A 36 -34.07 -16.29 -22.18
N ASP A 37 -33.26 -15.32 -21.77
CA ASP A 37 -31.99 -14.95 -22.41
C ASP A 37 -30.85 -14.87 -21.40
N SER A 38 -29.60 -14.78 -21.88
CA SER A 38 -28.43 -14.65 -21.02
C SER A 38 -28.20 -13.20 -20.62
N PRO A 39 -27.72 -12.92 -19.38
CA PRO A 39 -27.41 -11.56 -18.96
C PRO A 39 -26.47 -10.83 -19.93
N TYR A 40 -25.53 -11.56 -20.54
CA TYR A 40 -24.62 -11.01 -21.55
C TYR A 40 -25.35 -10.54 -22.82
N ARG A 41 -26.26 -11.35 -23.37
CA ARG A 41 -27.02 -10.98 -24.57
C ARG A 41 -27.96 -9.81 -24.29
N THR A 42 -28.66 -9.85 -23.17
CA THR A 42 -29.53 -8.75 -22.74
C THR A 42 -28.74 -7.45 -22.55
N TRP A 43 -27.52 -7.52 -22.00
CA TRP A 43 -26.66 -6.35 -21.82
C TRP A 43 -26.17 -5.74 -23.15
N ILE A 44 -25.86 -6.59 -24.13
CA ILE A 44 -25.45 -6.12 -25.47
C ILE A 44 -26.65 -5.56 -26.23
N GLY A 45 -27.83 -6.17 -26.08
CA GLY A 45 -29.03 -5.81 -26.83
C GLY A 45 -28.75 -5.83 -28.34
N ASP A 46 -29.13 -4.74 -29.02
CA ASP A 46 -28.93 -4.55 -30.46
C ASP A 46 -27.56 -3.94 -30.82
N GLY A 47 -26.74 -3.61 -29.83
CA GLY A 47 -25.43 -3.00 -30.04
C GLY A 47 -24.86 -2.37 -28.78
N TRP A 48 -23.54 -2.47 -28.61
CA TRP A 48 -22.83 -1.90 -27.48
C TRP A 48 -21.87 -0.79 -27.94
N LEU A 49 -22.08 0.42 -27.43
CA LEU A 49 -21.18 1.56 -27.56
C LEU A 49 -20.62 1.91 -26.17
N PRO A 50 -19.34 1.63 -25.88
CA PRO A 50 -18.75 2.00 -24.61
C PRO A 50 -18.74 3.52 -24.47
N ARG A 51 -19.22 4.02 -23.33
CA ARG A 51 -18.97 5.40 -22.92
C ARG A 51 -17.54 5.50 -22.42
N LEU A 52 -16.64 5.86 -23.32
CA LEU A 52 -15.24 6.11 -22.99
C LEU A 52 -15.09 7.53 -22.42
N PRO A 53 -14.16 7.74 -21.48
CA PRO A 53 -13.78 9.08 -21.07
C PRO A 53 -13.17 9.84 -22.26
N GLU A 54 -13.18 11.16 -22.20
CA GLU A 54 -12.57 12.02 -23.23
C GLU A 54 -11.05 11.79 -23.30
N THR A 55 -10.43 11.54 -22.14
CA THR A 55 -9.00 11.24 -22.04
C THR A 55 -8.72 10.07 -21.09
N ILE A 56 -7.58 9.39 -21.29
CA ILE A 56 -7.11 8.37 -20.35
C ILE A 56 -6.86 8.97 -18.97
N ASP A 57 -6.46 10.24 -18.90
CA ASP A 57 -6.14 10.92 -17.64
C ASP A 57 -7.36 11.06 -16.71
N ASP A 58 -8.58 11.07 -17.26
CA ASP A 58 -9.80 11.08 -16.45
C ASP A 58 -9.93 9.83 -15.57
N LEU A 59 -9.36 8.69 -16.01
CA LEU A 59 -9.33 7.46 -15.23
C LEU A 59 -8.43 7.57 -13.99
N ASN A 60 -7.49 8.53 -13.97
CA ASN A 60 -6.61 8.74 -12.84
C ASN A 60 -7.36 9.20 -11.59
N LEU A 61 -8.60 9.71 -11.74
CA LEU A 61 -9.50 10.05 -10.63
C LEU A 61 -10.00 8.82 -9.85
N LEU A 62 -10.02 7.65 -10.50
CA LEU A 62 -10.47 6.39 -9.90
C LEU A 62 -9.40 5.73 -9.03
N LEU A 63 -8.15 6.20 -9.12
CA LEU A 63 -7.03 5.68 -8.34
C LEU A 63 -7.13 6.09 -6.87
N LEU A 64 -6.64 5.22 -5.98
CA LEU A 64 -6.62 5.51 -4.55
C LEU A 64 -5.70 6.70 -4.26
N THR A 65 -6.22 7.69 -3.56
CA THR A 65 -5.47 8.91 -3.21
C THR A 65 -4.80 8.77 -1.85
N VAL A 66 -3.51 9.09 -1.77
CA VAL A 66 -2.79 9.16 -0.50
C VAL A 66 -3.14 10.47 0.21
N ALA A 67 -3.74 10.37 1.40
CA ALA A 67 -4.20 11.55 2.15
C ALA A 67 -3.07 12.53 2.53
N LYS A 68 -1.87 12.01 2.84
CA LYS A 68 -0.71 12.82 3.21
C LYS A 68 0.14 13.11 1.99
N THR A 69 0.43 14.39 1.71
CA THR A 69 1.36 14.83 0.67
C THR A 69 2.76 14.23 0.84
N ARG A 70 3.52 14.18 -0.25
CA ARG A 70 4.93 13.76 -0.29
C ARG A 70 5.77 14.86 -0.90
N ILE A 71 7.02 14.97 -0.45
CA ILE A 71 7.97 15.93 -1.00
C ILE A 71 8.70 15.26 -2.16
N VAL A 72 8.84 15.97 -3.27
CA VAL A 72 9.70 15.53 -4.38
C VAL A 72 11.15 15.79 -4.01
N HIS A 73 11.97 14.75 -4.04
CA HIS A 73 13.41 14.82 -3.85
C HIS A 73 14.14 14.77 -5.20
N ARG A 74 15.44 15.04 -5.19
CA ARG A 74 16.28 14.95 -6.41
C ARG A 74 16.32 13.54 -6.99
N ASP A 75 16.17 12.52 -6.14
CA ASP A 75 16.15 11.10 -6.49
C ASP A 75 14.73 10.56 -6.76
N GLY A 76 13.72 11.44 -6.77
CA GLY A 76 12.31 11.10 -7.04
C GLY A 76 11.40 11.28 -5.82
N VAL A 77 10.30 10.52 -5.78
CA VAL A 77 9.32 10.55 -4.69
C VAL A 77 9.33 9.21 -3.98
N ARG A 78 9.31 9.22 -2.65
CA ARG A 78 9.27 7.99 -1.84
C ARG A 78 7.86 7.71 -1.34
N PHE A 79 7.37 6.51 -1.62
CA PHE A 79 6.06 6.05 -1.17
C PHE A 79 6.08 4.56 -0.91
N GLN A 80 5.47 4.13 0.20
CA GLN A 80 5.47 2.72 0.62
C GLN A 80 6.85 2.08 0.48
N GLY A 81 7.91 2.74 0.97
CA GLY A 81 9.29 2.22 0.96
C GLY A 81 9.91 1.98 -0.42
N LEU A 82 9.22 2.35 -1.50
CA LEU A 82 9.71 2.34 -2.88
C LEU A 82 10.08 3.77 -3.32
N ARG A 83 10.82 3.87 -4.42
CA ARG A 83 11.35 5.13 -4.95
C ARG A 83 10.93 5.30 -6.39
N TYR A 84 10.02 6.25 -6.62
CA TYR A 84 9.46 6.51 -7.92
C TYR A 84 10.17 7.67 -8.61
N VAL A 85 10.55 7.46 -9.86
CA VAL A 85 11.24 8.46 -10.68
C VAL A 85 10.49 8.77 -11.96
N SER A 86 10.60 10.01 -12.39
CA SER A 86 10.19 10.48 -13.71
C SER A 86 10.99 11.75 -14.03
N PRO A 87 11.47 11.94 -15.27
CA PRO A 87 12.17 13.17 -15.65
C PRO A 87 11.35 14.44 -15.37
N LEU A 88 10.03 14.35 -15.46
CA LEU A 88 9.12 15.48 -15.24
C LEU A 88 9.09 15.97 -13.78
N LEU A 89 9.49 15.12 -12.82
CA LEU A 89 9.57 15.50 -11.40
C LEU A 89 10.72 16.47 -11.12
N ALA A 90 11.71 16.60 -12.00
CA ALA A 90 12.85 17.50 -11.80
C ALA A 90 12.43 18.97 -11.63
N ALA A 91 11.35 19.39 -12.29
CA ALA A 91 10.80 20.75 -12.16
C ALA A 91 10.08 21.00 -10.83
N TYR A 92 9.81 19.96 -10.05
CA TYR A 92 9.01 20.01 -8.82
C TYR A 92 9.82 19.64 -7.57
N VAL A 93 11.15 19.61 -7.64
CA VAL A 93 12.00 19.27 -6.50
C VAL A 93 11.77 20.23 -5.32
N LYS A 94 11.57 19.66 -4.12
CA LYS A 94 11.13 20.30 -2.86
C LYS A 94 9.65 20.69 -2.80
N GLU A 95 8.88 20.53 -3.86
CA GLU A 95 7.45 20.77 -3.83
C GLU A 95 6.68 19.61 -3.19
N GLN A 96 5.50 19.93 -2.67
CA GLN A 96 4.56 18.96 -2.12
C GLN A 96 3.62 18.43 -3.20
N VAL A 97 3.62 17.12 -3.38
CA VAL A 97 2.77 16.42 -4.34
C VAL A 97 1.83 15.43 -3.66
N VAL A 98 0.70 15.19 -4.31
CA VAL A 98 -0.27 14.15 -3.96
C VAL A 98 -0.02 12.96 -4.86
N ILE A 99 -0.08 11.77 -4.28
CA ILE A 99 0.13 10.52 -5.00
C ILE A 99 -1.21 9.80 -5.13
N ARG A 100 -1.50 9.31 -6.33
CA ARG A 100 -2.56 8.33 -6.59
C ARG A 100 -1.98 7.04 -7.14
N TYR A 101 -2.53 5.90 -6.74
CA TYR A 101 -1.99 4.60 -7.11
C TYR A 101 -3.08 3.51 -7.15
N ASP A 102 -2.81 2.41 -7.85
CA ASP A 102 -3.60 1.19 -7.78
C ASP A 102 -3.00 0.26 -6.70
N PRO A 103 -3.74 -0.20 -5.70
CA PRO A 103 -3.21 -1.15 -4.72
C PRO A 103 -2.82 -2.51 -5.31
N ARG A 104 -3.33 -2.86 -6.51
CA ARG A 104 -2.98 -4.08 -7.24
C ARG A 104 -1.66 -3.94 -7.99
N ASP A 105 -1.30 -2.72 -8.37
CA ASP A 105 -0.05 -2.41 -9.03
C ASP A 105 0.57 -1.12 -8.48
N ILE A 106 1.55 -1.30 -7.61
CA ILE A 106 2.30 -0.23 -6.98
C ILE A 106 3.69 -0.05 -7.62
N SER A 107 3.98 -0.72 -8.73
CA SER A 107 5.19 -0.47 -9.51
C SER A 107 5.18 0.95 -10.11
N GLU A 108 3.99 1.54 -10.24
CA GLU A 108 3.75 2.83 -10.84
C GLU A 108 2.83 3.69 -9.97
N ILE A 109 3.06 5.00 -9.99
CA ILE A 109 2.22 5.98 -9.32
C ILE A 109 1.90 7.16 -10.21
N HIS A 110 0.76 7.79 -9.96
CA HIS A 110 0.35 9.02 -10.60
C HIS A 110 0.56 10.19 -9.64
N VAL A 111 1.36 11.17 -10.07
CA VAL A 111 1.76 12.30 -9.25
C VAL A 111 0.95 13.54 -9.65
N PHE A 112 0.42 14.23 -8.64
CA PHE A 112 -0.37 15.43 -8.79
C PHE A 112 0.22 16.57 -7.97
N HIS A 113 0.17 17.78 -8.51
CA HIS A 113 0.54 19.01 -7.81
C HIS A 113 -0.62 19.99 -7.93
N LYS A 114 -1.08 20.55 -6.80
CA LYS A 114 -2.24 21.47 -6.75
C LYS A 114 -3.46 20.92 -7.52
N ASN A 115 -3.77 19.63 -7.31
CA ASN A 115 -4.83 18.89 -8.00
C ASN A 115 -4.69 18.70 -9.52
N GLN A 116 -3.58 19.12 -10.13
CA GLN A 116 -3.28 18.88 -11.53
C GLN A 116 -2.36 17.68 -11.70
N TYR A 117 -2.65 16.82 -12.67
CA TYR A 117 -1.80 15.68 -13.01
C TYR A 117 -0.48 16.20 -13.60
N ILE A 118 0.64 15.67 -13.10
CA ILE A 118 1.97 16.00 -13.61
C ILE A 118 2.47 14.88 -14.51
N CYS A 119 2.58 13.67 -13.93
CA CYS A 119 3.21 12.56 -14.59
C CYS A 119 2.92 11.24 -13.90
N LYS A 120 3.16 10.17 -14.66
CA LYS A 120 3.39 8.82 -14.16
C LYS A 120 4.84 8.69 -13.72
N ALA A 121 5.07 8.15 -12.53
CA ALA A 121 6.40 7.85 -12.02
C ALA A 121 6.49 6.35 -11.68
N VAL A 122 7.62 5.75 -12.01
CA VAL A 122 7.83 4.30 -11.90
C VAL A 122 8.95 4.00 -10.92
N ASP A 123 8.84 2.89 -10.19
CA ASP A 123 9.92 2.37 -9.38
C ASP A 123 10.94 1.63 -10.28
N PRO A 124 12.20 2.09 -10.39
CA PRO A 124 13.17 1.50 -11.31
C PRO A 124 13.48 0.02 -11.03
N ASP A 125 13.40 -0.39 -9.77
CA ASP A 125 13.77 -1.74 -9.35
C ASP A 125 12.67 -2.76 -9.68
N HIS A 126 11.44 -2.30 -9.91
CA HIS A 126 10.26 -3.13 -10.21
C HIS A 126 9.56 -2.74 -11.52
N ALA A 127 10.23 -1.98 -12.39
CA ALA A 127 9.61 -1.46 -13.62
C ALA A 127 9.11 -2.55 -14.60
N SER A 128 9.62 -3.78 -14.51
CA SER A 128 9.21 -4.91 -15.36
C SER A 128 8.23 -5.86 -14.70
N THR A 129 7.85 -5.62 -13.44
CA THR A 129 7.07 -6.56 -12.63
C THR A 129 5.94 -5.84 -11.90
N THR A 130 4.70 -6.30 -12.09
CA THR A 130 3.57 -5.79 -11.31
C THR A 130 3.70 -6.28 -9.87
N VAL A 131 3.82 -5.35 -8.93
CA VAL A 131 3.92 -5.65 -7.49
C VAL A 131 2.69 -5.09 -6.79
N SER A 132 1.94 -5.93 -6.07
CA SER A 132 0.79 -5.42 -5.31
C SER A 132 1.22 -4.84 -3.96
N LEU A 133 0.42 -3.92 -3.42
CA LEU A 133 0.64 -3.40 -2.07
C LEU A 133 0.60 -4.51 -1.01
N LYS A 134 -0.21 -5.55 -1.23
CA LYS A 134 -0.30 -6.71 -0.32
C LYS A 134 1.00 -7.50 -0.31
N ASP A 135 1.64 -7.68 -1.46
CA ASP A 135 2.91 -8.41 -1.56
C ASP A 135 4.02 -7.68 -0.81
N ILE A 136 4.08 -6.34 -0.94
CA ILE A 136 5.03 -5.52 -0.17
C ILE A 136 4.77 -5.63 1.34
N GLN A 137 3.51 -5.57 1.76
CA GLN A 137 3.17 -5.72 3.17
C GLN A 137 3.54 -7.10 3.71
N HIS A 138 3.28 -8.15 2.93
CA HIS A 138 3.63 -9.52 3.25
C HIS A 138 5.14 -9.71 3.37
N ALA A 139 5.91 -9.30 2.35
CA ALA A 139 7.37 -9.36 2.34
C ALA A 139 7.98 -8.63 3.55
N ARG A 140 7.43 -7.46 3.91
CA ARG A 140 7.84 -6.75 5.13
C ARG A 140 7.52 -7.50 6.40
N ALA A 141 6.33 -8.12 6.49
CA ALA A 141 5.94 -8.88 7.67
C ALA A 141 6.86 -10.08 7.88
N VAL A 142 7.16 -10.82 6.81
CA VAL A 142 8.12 -11.92 6.79
C VAL A 142 9.49 -11.44 7.25
N ARG A 143 10.03 -10.39 6.63
CA ARG A 143 11.36 -9.85 6.98
C ARG A 143 11.45 -9.38 8.42
N ARG A 144 10.42 -8.70 8.93
CA ARG A 144 10.38 -8.27 10.34
C ARG A 144 10.38 -9.47 11.29
N ARG A 145 9.67 -10.55 10.95
CA ARG A 145 9.62 -11.78 11.76
C ARG A 145 10.99 -12.44 11.82
N GLU A 146 11.68 -12.56 10.69
CA GLU A 146 13.05 -13.10 10.63
C GLU A 146 14.01 -12.30 11.53
N LEU A 147 14.05 -10.98 11.37
CA LEU A 147 14.95 -10.11 12.14
C LEU A 147 14.66 -10.20 13.64
N ARG A 148 13.39 -10.27 14.04
CA ARG A 148 13.02 -10.48 15.45
C ARG A 148 13.48 -11.83 15.98
N GLY A 149 13.39 -12.89 15.17
CA GLY A 149 13.93 -14.20 15.51
C GLY A 149 15.44 -14.17 15.76
N GLN A 150 16.20 -13.56 14.85
CA GLN A 150 17.66 -13.40 15.00
C GLN A 150 18.04 -12.58 16.24
N ILE A 151 17.28 -11.52 16.55
CA ILE A 151 17.49 -10.73 17.77
C ILE A 151 17.21 -11.58 19.01
N ALA A 152 16.10 -12.31 19.04
CA ALA A 152 15.73 -13.17 20.17
C ALA A 152 16.76 -14.28 20.41
N GLU A 153 17.26 -14.90 19.34
CA GLU A 153 18.33 -15.90 19.40
C GLU A 153 19.61 -15.32 19.99
N ARG A 154 20.06 -14.15 19.51
CA ARG A 154 21.26 -13.48 20.05
C ARG A 154 21.08 -13.07 21.51
N ILE A 155 19.91 -12.58 21.90
CA ILE A 155 19.61 -12.27 23.30
C ILE A 155 19.70 -13.55 24.16
N ALA A 156 19.12 -14.67 23.69
CA ALA A 156 19.17 -15.95 24.41
C ALA A 156 20.61 -16.43 24.62
N VAL A 157 21.47 -16.32 23.61
CA VAL A 157 22.90 -16.64 23.70
C VAL A 157 23.61 -15.77 24.73
N VAL A 158 23.37 -14.45 24.74
CA VAL A 158 23.98 -13.52 25.69
C VAL A 158 23.50 -13.78 27.12
N THR A 159 22.21 -14.06 27.33
CA THR A 159 21.68 -14.41 28.66
C THR A 159 22.24 -15.73 29.18
N GLY A 160 22.59 -16.67 28.30
CA GLY A 160 23.27 -17.92 28.67
C GLY A 160 24.74 -17.76 29.06
N HIS A 161 25.38 -16.64 28.68
CA HIS A 161 26.81 -16.36 28.95
C HIS A 161 27.03 -15.37 30.11
N GLN A 162 26.09 -15.20 31.03
CA GLN A 162 26.36 -14.46 32.28
C GLN A 162 27.30 -15.27 33.18
N GLY A 163 28.61 -15.14 32.94
CA GLY A 163 29.67 -15.34 33.92
C GLY A 163 29.65 -14.24 35.01
N PRO A 164 30.45 -14.38 36.09
CA PRO A 164 30.21 -13.76 37.39
C PRO A 164 29.99 -12.25 37.29
N SER A 165 28.96 -11.78 38.00
CA SER A 165 28.58 -10.37 38.06
C SER A 165 29.79 -9.49 38.31
N PHE A 166 30.14 -8.63 37.36
CA PHE A 166 30.99 -7.49 37.68
C PHE A 166 30.27 -6.68 38.77
N PRO A 167 30.96 -6.28 39.86
CA PRO A 167 30.33 -5.54 40.94
C PRO A 167 29.70 -4.28 40.35
N ALA A 168 28.42 -4.08 40.68
CA ALA A 168 27.65 -2.95 40.21
C ALA A 168 28.43 -1.65 40.47
N SER A 169 28.72 -0.90 39.40
CA SER A 169 29.22 0.46 39.55
C SER A 169 28.21 1.26 40.38
N PRO A 170 28.67 2.09 41.34
CA PRO A 170 27.77 2.85 42.20
C PRO A 170 26.84 3.70 41.33
N ALA A 171 25.56 3.66 41.66
CA ALA A 171 24.50 4.31 40.92
C ALA A 171 24.84 5.79 40.67
N PRO A 172 24.69 6.31 39.44
CA PRO A 172 24.82 7.74 39.20
C PRO A 172 23.72 8.46 39.99
N THR A 173 24.13 9.34 40.90
CA THR A 173 23.28 10.29 41.59
C THR A 173 22.46 11.04 40.54
N SER A 174 21.15 10.83 40.55
CA SER A 174 20.24 11.46 39.60
C SER A 174 20.31 12.99 39.76
N PRO A 175 20.63 13.77 38.72
CA PRO A 175 20.55 15.22 38.83
C PRO A 175 19.07 15.61 38.96
N ALA A 176 18.79 16.49 39.92
CA ALA A 176 17.45 16.99 40.20
C ALA A 176 16.79 17.53 38.91
N ARG A 177 15.59 17.00 38.62
CA ARG A 177 14.77 17.33 37.46
C ARG A 177 14.42 18.82 37.47
N ARG A 178 15.14 19.63 36.70
CA ARG A 178 14.79 21.05 36.49
C ARG A 178 13.43 21.14 35.80
N LYS A 179 12.44 21.71 36.50
CA LYS A 179 11.12 22.03 35.94
C LYS A 179 11.30 23.16 34.92
N THR A 180 11.21 22.85 33.63
CA THR A 180 11.10 23.86 32.58
C THR A 180 9.71 24.50 32.67
N LYS A 181 9.67 25.79 33.02
CA LYS A 181 8.45 26.60 32.90
C LYS A 181 8.29 26.94 31.41
N LEU A 182 7.48 26.17 30.68
CA LEU A 182 6.99 26.63 29.38
C LEU A 182 6.13 27.88 29.63
N ARG A 183 6.52 29.02 29.04
CA ARG A 183 5.66 30.21 28.94
C ARG A 183 4.66 29.96 27.82
N THR A 184 3.38 29.87 28.17
CA THR A 184 2.25 29.98 27.25
C THR A 184 2.20 31.43 26.79
N TYR A 185 2.31 31.70 25.49
CA TYR A 185 2.00 33.02 24.95
C TYR A 185 0.47 33.16 24.90
N LEU A 186 0.01 34.26 25.47
CA LEU A 186 -1.33 34.80 25.36
C LEU A 186 -1.35 35.60 24.05
N GLU A 187 -2.25 35.28 23.12
CA GLU A 187 -2.56 36.17 22.00
C GLU A 187 -3.69 37.08 22.48
N ASP A 188 -3.38 38.37 22.64
CA ASP A 188 -4.37 39.45 22.79
C ASP A 188 -4.74 39.97 21.39
N ASP A 189 -6.04 40.13 21.19
CA ASP A 189 -6.83 40.85 20.16
C ASP A 189 -6.65 40.53 18.65
#